data_AF-A0A670ZLE9-F1
#
_entry.id   AF-A0A670ZLE9-F1
#
_cell.length_a   1.000
_cell.length_b   1.000
_cell.length_c   1.000
_cell.angle_alpha   90.00
_cell.angle_beta   90.00
_cell.angle_gamma   90.00
#
_symmetry.space_group_name_H-M   'P 1'
#
loop_
_entity.id
_entity.type
_entity.pdbx_description
1 polymer ?
#
loop_
_entity_poly.entity_id
_entity_poly.type
_entity_poly.pdbx_seq_one_letter_code
_entity_poly.pdbx_strand_id
1 'polypeptide(L)'
;SSTCLTKTSPRRRRRYRPGQRALQEIRKYQKSTDLLIAKLPFARVVREICLEFTRGVDMMWQSMALLALQEAAEAFLVHLLEDAYLCTIHAKRVTLHPKDIQLARRIRGLDQGLG
;
A
#
# COMPACT_ATOMS: atom_id res chain seq x y z
N SER A 1 -2.10 -36.33 50.14
CA SER A 1 -1.19 -35.75 49.13
C SER A 1 -1.93 -34.62 48.41
N SER A 2 -1.73 -33.39 48.86
CA SER A 2 -2.49 -32.22 48.39
C SER A 2 -1.71 -31.51 47.29
N THR A 3 -2.14 -31.66 46.04
CA THR A 3 -1.56 -30.95 44.90
C THR A 3 -2.13 -29.53 44.83
N CYS A 4 -1.29 -28.55 45.19
CA CYS A 4 -1.58 -27.13 45.01
C CYS A 4 -1.62 -26.78 43.51
N LEU A 5 -2.81 -26.50 42.99
CA LEU A 5 -3.00 -25.91 41.66
C LEU A 5 -2.54 -24.44 41.69
N THR A 6 -1.41 -24.15 41.05
CA THR A 6 -0.94 -22.79 40.83
C THR A 6 -1.83 -22.11 39.78
N LYS A 7 -2.67 -21.17 40.22
CA LYS A 7 -3.46 -20.30 39.32
C LYS A 7 -2.49 -19.42 38.52
N THR A 8 -2.26 -19.74 37.26
CA THR A 8 -1.57 -18.83 36.33
C THR A 8 -2.51 -17.65 36.05
N SER A 9 -2.13 -16.46 36.51
CA SER A 9 -2.88 -15.24 36.25
C SER A 9 -2.87 -14.95 34.73
N PRO A 10 -4.02 -14.58 34.12
CA PRO A 10 -4.08 -14.34 32.69
C PRO A 10 -3.19 -13.16 32.33
N ARG A 11 -2.14 -13.40 31.53
CA ARG A 11 -1.23 -12.35 31.06
C ARG A 11 -2.04 -11.29 30.32
N ARG A 12 -2.10 -10.08 30.88
CA ARG A 12 -2.77 -8.93 30.28
C ARG A 12 -2.15 -8.66 28.90
N ARG A 13 -2.96 -8.67 27.84
CA ARG A 13 -2.49 -8.41 26.47
C ARG A 13 -1.86 -7.01 26.42
N ARG A 14 -0.55 -6.94 26.19
CA ARG A 14 0.20 -5.68 26.12
C ARG A 14 -0.25 -4.90 24.89
N ARG A 15 -0.79 -3.69 25.10
CA ARG A 15 -1.17 -2.78 24.02
C ARG A 15 0.07 -2.03 23.52
N TYR A 16 0.21 -1.92 22.21
CA TYR A 16 1.25 -1.11 21.58
C TYR A 16 0.94 0.37 21.77
N ARG A 17 1.97 1.20 21.96
CA ARG A 17 1.77 2.66 21.95
C ARG A 17 1.33 3.12 20.55
N PRO A 18 0.51 4.19 20.43
CA PRO A 18 0.21 4.79 19.14
C PRO A 18 1.51 5.05 18.35
N GLY A 19 1.52 4.73 17.06
CA GLY A 19 2.70 4.82 16.19
C GLY A 19 3.71 3.67 16.30
N GLN A 20 3.73 2.89 17.38
CA GLN A 20 4.71 1.82 17.56
C GLN A 20 4.56 0.70 16.50
N ARG A 21 3.32 0.29 16.19
CA ARG A 21 3.06 -0.69 15.13
C ARG A 21 3.37 -0.14 13.74
N ALA A 22 2.96 1.11 13.48
CA ALA A 22 3.24 1.78 12.21
C ALA A 22 4.76 1.83 11.93
N LEU A 23 5.58 2.17 12.92
CA LEU A 23 7.04 2.16 12.77
C LEU A 23 7.62 0.76 12.52
N GLN A 24 7.04 -0.28 13.11
CA GLN A 24 7.44 -1.66 12.86
C GLN A 24 7.07 -2.10 11.43
N GLU A 25 5.88 -1.74 10.97
CA GLU A 25 5.40 -2.03 9.62
C GLU A 25 6.21 -1.28 8.56
N ILE A 26 6.49 0.02 8.76
CA ILE A 26 7.36 0.81 7.86
C ILE A 26 8.72 0.11 7.68
N ARG A 27 9.38 -0.26 8.79
CA ARG A 27 10.68 -0.95 8.74
C ARG A 27 10.59 -2.31 8.06
N LYS A 28 9.50 -3.05 8.27
CA LYS A 28 9.27 -4.35 7.63
C LYS A 28 9.16 -4.16 6.12
N TYR A 29 8.28 -3.27 5.67
CA TYR A 29 7.98 -3.08 4.25
C TYR A 29 9.11 -2.43 3.47
N GLN A 30 9.88 -1.53 4.09
CA GLN A 30 11.09 -0.96 3.47
C GLN A 30 12.23 -1.98 3.32
N LYS A 31 12.22 -3.07 4.08
CA LYS A 31 13.24 -4.13 3.98
C LYS A 31 12.87 -5.21 2.95
N SER A 32 11.58 -5.41 2.70
CA SER A 32 11.07 -6.37 1.73
C SER A 32 10.85 -5.73 0.36
N THR A 33 10.73 -6.58 -0.66
CA THR A 33 10.35 -6.19 -2.03
C THR A 33 9.11 -6.98 -2.48
N ASP A 34 8.31 -7.47 -1.53
CA ASP A 34 7.12 -8.25 -1.82
C ASP A 34 6.02 -7.34 -2.37
N LEU A 35 5.27 -7.81 -3.38
CA LEU A 35 4.07 -7.14 -3.85
C LEU A 35 3.01 -7.09 -2.76
N LEU A 36 2.45 -5.92 -2.51
CA LEU A 36 1.54 -5.64 -1.41
C LEU A 36 0.07 -5.76 -1.82
N ILE A 37 -0.24 -5.53 -3.09
CA ILE A 37 -1.60 -5.68 -3.63
C ILE A 37 -1.86 -7.15 -3.94
N ALA A 38 -3.05 -7.64 -3.56
CA ALA A 38 -3.44 -9.00 -3.90
C ALA A 38 -3.56 -9.17 -5.43
N LYS A 39 -2.88 -10.19 -5.97
CA LYS A 39 -2.77 -10.43 -7.42
C LYS A 39 -4.10 -10.59 -8.13
N LEU A 40 -5.05 -11.33 -7.53
CA LEU A 40 -6.35 -11.61 -8.17
C LEU A 40 -7.23 -10.35 -8.29
N PRO A 41 -7.43 -9.53 -7.25
CA PRO A 41 -8.08 -8.23 -7.38
C PRO A 41 -7.40 -7.31 -8.41
N PHE A 42 -6.07 -7.21 -8.40
CA PHE A 42 -5.33 -6.39 -9.36
C PHE A 42 -5.61 -6.85 -10.81
N ALA A 43 -5.52 -8.16 -11.07
CA ALA A 43 -5.81 -8.72 -12.38
C ALA A 43 -7.26 -8.48 -12.85
N ARG A 44 -8.23 -8.47 -11.93
CA ARG A 44 -9.63 -8.14 -12.26
C ARG A 44 -9.77 -6.69 -12.70
N VAL A 45 -9.14 -5.75 -11.99
CA VAL A 45 -9.14 -4.33 -12.34
C VAL A 45 -8.47 -4.09 -13.70
N VAL A 46 -7.33 -4.72 -13.96
CA VAL A 46 -6.65 -4.60 -15.26
C VAL A 46 -7.54 -5.07 -16.41
N ARG A 47 -8.25 -6.20 -16.23
CA ARG A 47 -9.18 -6.73 -17.24
C ARG A 47 -10.40 -5.83 -17.42
N GLU A 48 -10.97 -5.32 -16.34
CA GLU A 48 -12.11 -4.40 -16.37
C GLU A 48 -11.77 -3.14 -17.17
N ILE A 49 -10.64 -2.48 -16.86
CA ILE A 49 -10.16 -1.32 -17.60
C ILE A 49 -9.92 -1.68 -19.07
N CYS A 50 -9.29 -2.82 -19.34
CA CYS A 50 -9.01 -3.26 -20.70
C CYS A 50 -10.27 -3.43 -21.56
N LEU A 51 -11.35 -3.96 -20.98
CA LEU A 51 -12.63 -4.16 -21.67
C LEU A 51 -13.25 -2.84 -22.16
N GLU A 52 -13.03 -1.74 -21.45
CA GLU A 52 -13.47 -0.40 -21.87
C GLU A 52 -12.82 0.04 -23.19
N PHE A 53 -11.58 -0.41 -23.45
CA PHE A 53 -10.83 -0.05 -24.66
C PHE A 53 -11.01 -1.05 -25.81
N THR A 54 -11.34 -2.31 -25.52
CA THR A 54 -11.45 -3.38 -26.53
C THR A 54 -12.88 -3.59 -27.04
N ARG A 55 -13.81 -2.66 -26.78
CA ARG A 55 -15.23 -2.74 -27.17
C ARG A 55 -15.89 -4.04 -26.68
N GLY A 56 -15.52 -4.49 -25.47
CA GLY A 56 -16.05 -5.71 -24.86
C GLY A 56 -15.41 -7.02 -25.34
N VAL A 57 -14.33 -6.97 -26.11
CA VAL A 57 -13.56 -8.18 -26.47
C VAL A 57 -12.61 -8.54 -25.32
N ASP A 58 -12.81 -9.69 -24.69
CA ASP A 58 -11.91 -10.17 -23.63
C ASP A 58 -10.58 -10.66 -24.22
N MET A 59 -9.48 -10.04 -23.80
CA MET A 59 -8.14 -10.40 -24.23
C MET A 59 -7.51 -11.45 -23.32
N MET A 60 -6.71 -12.33 -23.90
CA MET A 60 -5.88 -13.25 -23.13
C MET A 60 -4.67 -12.50 -22.57
N TRP A 61 -4.40 -12.69 -21.28
CA TRP A 61 -3.30 -12.03 -20.58
C TRP A 61 -2.23 -13.06 -20.22
N GLN A 62 -0.98 -12.75 -20.56
CA GLN A 62 0.15 -13.49 -20.05
C GLN A 62 0.34 -13.19 -18.57
N SER A 63 0.69 -14.22 -17.78
CA SER A 63 0.96 -14.06 -16.34
C SER A 63 2.06 -13.05 -16.06
N MET A 64 3.12 -13.03 -16.88
CA MET A 64 4.24 -12.10 -16.74
C MET A 64 3.86 -10.65 -17.07
N ALA A 65 2.93 -10.44 -17.98
CA ALA A 65 2.43 -9.09 -18.30
C ALA A 65 1.66 -8.48 -17.12
N LEU A 66 0.80 -9.27 -16.48
CA LEU A 66 0.08 -8.83 -15.28
C LEU A 66 1.03 -8.54 -14.11
N LEU A 67 2.09 -9.34 -13.97
CA LEU A 67 3.12 -9.12 -12.95
C LEU A 67 3.91 -7.83 -13.20
N ALA A 68 4.34 -7.58 -14.44
CA ALA A 68 5.06 -6.37 -14.82
C ALA A 68 4.20 -5.11 -14.60
N LEU A 69 2.90 -5.17 -14.95
CA LEU A 69 1.97 -4.07 -14.68
C LEU A 69 1.80 -3.82 -13.17
N GLN A 70 1.75 -4.89 -12.37
CA GLN A 70 1.62 -4.75 -10.92
C GLN A 70 2.88 -4.14 -10.30
N GLU A 71 4.06 -4.59 -10.69
CA GLU A 71 5.34 -4.03 -10.24
C GLU A 71 5.44 -2.54 -10.56
N ALA A 72 5.12 -2.15 -11.81
CA ALA A 72 5.13 -0.75 -12.22
C ALA A 72 4.11 0.10 -11.44
N ALA A 73 2.89 -0.41 -11.24
CA ALA A 73 1.84 0.29 -10.51
C ALA A 73 2.18 0.49 -9.03
N GLU A 74 2.66 -0.55 -8.34
CA GLU A 74 3.05 -0.45 -6.94
C GLU A 74 4.26 0.46 -6.76
N ALA A 75 5.27 0.36 -7.63
CA ALA A 75 6.40 1.28 -7.62
C ALA A 75 5.95 2.73 -7.79
N PHE A 76 5.08 3.02 -8.77
CA PHE A 76 4.55 4.36 -8.97
C PHE A 76 3.81 4.90 -7.73
N LEU A 77 2.95 4.07 -7.12
CA LEU A 77 2.18 4.46 -5.93
C LEU A 77 3.08 4.73 -4.72
N VAL A 78 4.12 3.92 -4.49
CA VAL A 78 5.08 4.15 -3.41
C VAL A 78 5.77 5.50 -3.57
N HIS A 79 6.35 5.77 -4.74
CA HIS A 79 7.02 7.05 -4.99
C HIS A 79 6.03 8.23 -4.86
N LEU A 80 4.80 8.09 -5.37
CA LEU A 80 3.79 9.16 -5.25
C LEU A 80 3.43 9.46 -3.79
N LEU A 81 3.32 8.41 -2.96
CA LEU A 81 3.02 8.55 -1.54
C LEU A 81 4.20 9.16 -0.77
N GLU A 82 5.44 8.87 -1.15
CA GLU A 82 6.64 9.52 -0.57
C GLU A 82 6.61 11.04 -0.80
N ASP A 83 6.37 11.49 -2.04
CA ASP A 83 6.26 12.92 -2.36
C ASP A 83 5.07 13.60 -1.66
N ALA A 84 3.92 12.93 -1.64
CA ALA A 84 2.75 13.42 -0.92
C ALA A 84 3.01 13.52 0.59
N TYR A 85 3.82 12.61 1.15
CA TYR A 85 4.19 12.66 2.56
C TYR A 85 5.16 13.82 2.84
N LEU A 86 6.06 14.17 1.92
CA LEU A 86 6.87 15.39 2.03
C LEU A 86 5.98 16.65 2.09
N CYS A 87 4.93 16.71 1.28
CA CYS A 87 3.93 17.80 1.35
C CYS A 87 3.19 17.84 2.70
N THR A 88 2.90 16.66 3.26
CA THR A 88 2.27 16.53 4.58
C THR A 88 3.16 17.09 5.70
N ILE A 89 4.45 16.74 5.69
CA ILE A 89 5.46 17.24 6.64
C ILE A 89 5.66 18.74 6.46
N HIS A 90 5.72 19.23 5.22
CA HIS A 90 5.83 20.65 4.92
C HIS A 90 4.68 21.46 5.55
N ALA A 91 3.47 20.89 5.57
CA ALA A 91 2.31 21.46 6.24
C ALA A 91 2.24 21.20 7.77
N LYS A 92 3.33 20.75 8.40
CA LYS A 92 3.45 20.44 9.84
C LYS A 92 2.45 19.41 10.36
N ARG A 93 2.05 18.45 9.51
CA ARG A 93 1.14 17.34 9.86
C ARG A 93 1.87 16.00 9.79
N VAL A 94 1.28 14.99 10.41
CA VAL A 94 1.73 13.58 10.32
C VAL A 94 0.75 12.72 9.53
N THR A 95 -0.54 13.06 9.56
CA THR A 95 -1.57 12.37 8.77
C THR A 95 -1.58 12.91 7.34
N LEU A 96 -1.47 12.01 6.36
CA LEU A 96 -1.57 12.32 4.94
C LEU A 96 -3.03 12.56 4.54
N HIS A 97 -3.27 13.62 3.75
CA HIS A 97 -4.59 13.96 3.24
C HIS A 97 -4.63 13.98 1.71
N PRO A 98 -5.82 13.87 1.08
CA PRO A 98 -5.96 13.89 -0.39
C PRO A 98 -5.35 15.14 -1.06
N LYS A 99 -5.41 16.30 -0.40
CA LYS A 99 -4.81 17.55 -0.88
C LYS A 99 -3.28 17.46 -1.04
N ASP A 100 -2.63 16.62 -0.23
CA ASP A 100 -1.18 16.43 -0.29
C ASP A 100 -0.79 15.61 -1.53
N ILE A 101 -1.59 14.58 -1.86
CA ILE A 101 -1.44 13.80 -3.09
C ILE A 101 -1.71 14.67 -4.31
N GLN A 102 -2.80 15.45 -4.29
CA GLN A 102 -3.14 16.35 -5.40
C GLN A 102 -2.04 17.38 -5.65
N LEU A 103 -1.46 17.94 -4.58
CA LEU A 103 -0.33 18.87 -4.68
C LEU A 103 0.91 18.19 -5.27
N ALA A 104 1.27 17.00 -4.78
CA ALA A 104 2.41 16.24 -5.32
C ALA A 104 2.24 15.95 -6.82
N ARG A 105 1.06 15.49 -7.24
CA ARG A 105 0.75 15.28 -8.67
C ARG A 105 0.84 16.56 -9.49
N ARG A 106 0.39 17.69 -8.95
CA ARG A 106 0.45 18.99 -9.62
C ARG A 106 1.90 19.47 -9.79
N ILE A 107 2.75 19.25 -8.81
CA ILE A 107 4.18 19.64 -8.85
C ILE A 107 4.96 18.76 -9.85
N ARG A 108 4.65 17.46 -9.91
CA ARG A 108 5.25 16.51 -10.88
C ARG A 108 4.98 16.85 -12.34
N GLY A 109 4.00 17.71 -12.63
CA GLY A 109 3.63 18.08 -13.99
C GLY A 109 2.85 17.00 -14.74
N LEU A 110 2.53 17.27 -16.01
CA LEU A 110 1.69 16.38 -16.84
C LEU A 110 2.39 15.05 -17.16
N ASP A 111 3.69 15.06 -17.41
CA ASP A 111 4.46 13.86 -17.80
C ASP A 111 4.54 12.77 -16.71
N GLN A 112 4.40 13.14 -15.42
CA GLN A 112 4.53 12.19 -14.30
C GLN A 112 3.33 12.19 -13.34
N GLY A 113 2.46 13.19 -13.42
CA GLY A 113 1.35 13.39 -12.47
C GLY A 113 -0.02 12.95 -12.98
N LEU A 114 -0.21 12.86 -14.30
CA LEU A 114 -1.45 12.45 -14.95
C LEU A 114 -1.07 11.38 -15.97
N GLY A 115 -1.17 10.11 -15.56
CA GLY A 115 -1.18 9.00 -16.52
C GLY A 115 -2.34 9.14 -17.50
#